data_AF-A0A959M803-F1
#
_entry.id   AF-A0A959M803-F1
#
_cell.length_a   1.000
_cell.length_b   1.000
_cell.length_c   1.000
_cell.angle_alpha   90.00
_cell.angle_beta   90.00
_cell.angle_gamma   90.00
#
_symmetry.space_group_name_H-M   'P 1'
#
loop_
_entity.id
_entity.type
_entity.pdbx_description
1 polymer ?
#
loop_
_entity_poly.entity_id
_entity_poly.type
_entity_poly.pdbx_seq_one_letter_code
_entity_poly.pdbx_strand_id
1 'polypeptide(L)'
;MDWISVLLVGFTLFCVLFLERVRHPILLKILSWVPAILFAYIIPALITHVFDLDLSAVALHGLSKNFIMPLAIIFVMSALSFKQLRSVGIRPILVFFSGSAAVALMPFILLGVLNLFSKSFEAYIIDAEYWKGLVTMVGSWIGGSTSQLILKELSGCSEALFLVILVMDNVLVNIWTILMFQKIKRSEAVNRFFGISDKVIDFIPNEVKVDGKERRHIILTVGICLLAVGITYFLVDSFLFKIVLLSLLGLFLGNFVNWWNHAFMIKGGGYLIILIMAILGLKLNFANFSLPIPVLVFSIIWLISHYVIMMGAAYVLRLNMAWVPIASMANVGGISTAPAVTKAYNEEWMSHAILLAILSMVTGTYWGMLTIYLFQWL
;
A
#
# COMPACT_ATOMS: atom_id res chain seq x y z
N MET A 1 -0.34 20.49 -19.06
CA MET A 1 -0.18 19.95 -17.69
C MET A 1 0.75 18.74 -17.64
N ASP A 2 0.76 17.84 -18.64
CA ASP A 2 1.59 16.62 -18.56
C ASP A 2 3.09 16.88 -18.38
N TRP A 3 3.70 17.83 -19.10
CA TRP A 3 5.11 18.18 -18.92
C TRP A 3 5.43 18.72 -17.53
N ILE A 4 4.49 19.49 -16.93
CA ILE A 4 4.63 19.99 -15.55
C ILE A 4 4.65 18.81 -14.58
N SER A 5 3.77 17.82 -14.78
CA SER A 5 3.76 16.61 -13.94
C SER A 5 5.06 15.82 -14.01
N VAL A 6 5.66 15.69 -15.21
CA VAL A 6 6.95 15.01 -15.40
C VAL A 6 8.08 15.79 -14.73
N LEU A 7 8.13 17.11 -14.90
CA LEU A 7 9.14 17.96 -14.25
C LEU A 7 9.03 17.90 -12.73
N LEU A 8 7.81 17.96 -12.19
CA LEU A 8 7.55 17.89 -10.76
C LEU A 8 7.96 16.52 -10.18
N VAL A 9 7.64 15.43 -10.86
CA VAL A 9 8.09 14.08 -10.45
C VAL A 9 9.62 13.98 -10.53
N GLY A 10 10.24 14.47 -11.60
CA GLY A 10 11.70 14.50 -11.73
C GLY A 10 12.39 15.29 -10.61
N PHE A 11 11.87 16.48 -10.29
CA PHE A 11 12.33 17.30 -9.17
C PHE A 11 12.16 16.57 -7.83
N THR A 12 11.00 15.95 -7.61
CA THR A 12 10.71 15.18 -6.39
C THR A 12 11.69 14.03 -6.20
N LEU A 13 11.97 13.27 -7.26
CA LEU A 13 12.95 12.19 -7.24
C LEU A 13 14.35 12.71 -6.88
N PHE A 14 14.77 13.81 -7.50
CA PHE A 14 16.05 14.44 -7.18
C PHE A 14 16.13 14.80 -5.69
N CYS A 15 15.10 15.46 -5.15
CA CYS A 15 15.05 15.83 -3.73
C CYS A 15 15.11 14.62 -2.81
N VAL A 16 14.33 13.56 -3.07
CA VAL A 16 14.30 12.37 -2.23
C VAL A 16 15.64 11.64 -2.25
N LEU A 17 16.23 11.44 -3.44
CA LEU A 17 17.53 10.80 -3.58
C LEU A 17 18.66 11.63 -2.96
N PHE A 18 18.55 12.95 -3.00
CA PHE A 18 19.45 13.85 -2.29
C PHE A 18 19.30 13.67 -0.77
N LEU A 19 18.07 13.70 -0.24
CA LEU A 19 17.80 13.51 1.20
C LEU A 19 18.32 12.17 1.73
N GLU A 20 18.27 11.10 0.94
CA GLU A 20 18.84 9.79 1.32
C GLU A 20 20.37 9.80 1.48
N ARG A 21 21.07 10.71 0.80
CA ARG A 21 22.55 10.80 0.82
C ARG A 21 23.08 11.83 1.81
N VAL A 22 22.29 12.84 2.15
CA VAL A 22 22.72 13.96 2.98
C VAL A 22 23.00 13.51 4.42
N ARG A 23 24.11 14.00 4.98
CA ARG A 23 24.54 13.72 6.36
C ARG A 23 24.48 14.94 7.29
N HIS A 24 23.74 15.98 6.91
CA HIS A 24 23.60 17.21 7.72
C HIS A 24 22.79 16.93 9.01
N PRO A 25 23.23 17.37 10.21
CA PRO A 25 22.65 16.96 11.49
C PRO A 25 21.17 17.34 11.65
N ILE A 26 20.76 18.52 11.19
CA ILE A 26 19.35 18.94 11.23
C ILE A 26 18.48 18.04 10.34
N LEU A 27 18.97 17.73 9.14
CA LEU A 27 18.24 16.88 8.19
C LEU A 27 18.19 15.44 8.68
N LEU A 28 19.26 14.92 9.30
CA LEU A 28 19.23 13.61 9.94
C LEU A 28 18.22 13.55 11.10
N LYS A 29 18.09 14.62 11.88
CA LYS A 29 17.08 14.72 12.94
C LYS A 29 15.66 14.72 12.36
N ILE A 30 15.40 15.48 11.30
CA ILE A 30 14.10 15.44 10.60
C ILE A 30 13.86 14.04 10.01
N LEU A 31 14.86 13.47 9.35
CA LEU A 31 14.77 12.17 8.71
C LEU A 31 14.61 11.04 9.73
N SER A 32 15.05 11.21 10.98
CA SER A 32 14.77 10.26 12.06
C SER A 32 13.27 10.17 12.38
N TRP A 33 12.52 11.24 12.12
CA TRP A 33 11.08 11.34 12.35
C TRP A 33 10.27 11.02 11.10
N VAL A 34 10.71 11.49 9.93
CA VAL A 34 10.04 11.36 8.63
C VAL A 34 10.96 10.64 7.65
N PRO A 35 10.64 9.44 7.14
CA PRO A 35 11.48 8.77 6.15
C PRO A 35 11.60 9.58 4.85
N ALA A 36 12.75 9.51 4.19
CA ALA A 36 13.01 10.24 2.93
C ALA A 36 11.97 9.92 1.84
N ILE A 37 11.60 8.64 1.71
CA ILE A 37 10.58 8.18 0.75
C ILE A 37 9.20 8.80 0.97
N LEU A 38 8.84 9.22 2.19
CA LEU A 38 7.58 9.91 2.44
C LEU A 38 7.55 11.30 1.76
N PHE A 39 8.71 11.94 1.55
CA PHE A 39 8.77 13.18 0.77
C PHE A 39 8.47 12.97 -0.72
N ALA A 40 8.67 11.75 -1.25
CA ALA A 40 8.21 11.43 -2.60
C ALA A 40 6.71 11.64 -2.72
N TYR A 41 5.97 11.36 -1.65
CA TYR A 41 4.53 11.52 -1.60
C TYR A 41 4.10 12.97 -1.28
N ILE A 42 4.79 13.63 -0.35
CA ILE A 42 4.40 14.96 0.17
C ILE A 42 4.80 16.11 -0.78
N ILE A 43 5.98 16.07 -1.41
CA ILE A 43 6.47 17.18 -2.24
C ILE A 43 5.52 17.49 -3.41
N PRO A 44 5.08 16.51 -4.22
CA PRO A 44 4.16 16.78 -5.31
C PRO A 44 2.84 17.36 -4.80
N ALA A 45 2.29 16.80 -3.72
CA ALA A 45 1.03 17.24 -3.12
C ALA A 45 1.08 18.67 -2.57
N LEU A 46 2.20 19.04 -1.95
CA LEU A 46 2.41 20.39 -1.44
C LEU A 46 2.50 21.40 -2.59
N ILE A 47 3.25 21.05 -3.65
CA ILE A 47 3.42 21.92 -4.82
C ILE A 47 2.09 22.06 -5.56
N THR A 48 1.34 20.98 -5.79
CA THR A 48 0.02 21.07 -6.42
C THR A 48 -0.93 21.94 -5.61
N HIS A 49 -0.92 21.82 -4.29
CA HIS A 49 -1.76 22.65 -3.42
C HIS A 49 -1.35 24.13 -3.40
N VAL A 50 -0.06 24.44 -3.22
CA VAL A 50 0.45 25.83 -3.12
C VAL A 50 0.26 26.60 -4.43
N PHE A 51 0.38 25.93 -5.56
CA PHE A 51 0.26 26.54 -6.89
C PHE A 51 -1.12 26.31 -7.54
N ASP A 52 -2.09 25.75 -6.80
CA ASP A 52 -3.44 25.46 -7.28
C ASP A 52 -3.47 24.67 -8.61
N LEU A 53 -2.62 23.64 -8.70
CA LEU A 53 -2.49 22.78 -9.88
C LEU A 53 -3.29 21.50 -9.71
N ASP A 54 -4.27 21.25 -10.59
CA ASP A 54 -4.91 19.94 -10.68
C ASP A 54 -4.12 18.99 -11.60
N LEU A 55 -3.36 18.07 -10.99
CA LEU A 55 -2.61 17.02 -11.67
C LEU A 55 -3.18 15.62 -11.39
N SER A 56 -4.42 15.53 -10.93
CA SER A 56 -5.05 14.26 -10.56
C SER A 56 -5.37 13.35 -11.75
N ALA A 57 -5.58 13.94 -12.93
CA ALA A 57 -6.00 13.26 -14.16
C ALA A 57 -4.91 13.13 -15.25
N VAL A 58 -3.65 13.45 -14.95
CA VAL A 58 -2.56 13.41 -15.94
C VAL A 58 -2.25 11.99 -16.43
N ALA A 59 -1.73 11.87 -17.65
CA ALA A 59 -1.45 10.58 -18.30
C ALA A 59 -0.41 9.73 -17.53
N LEU A 60 0.43 10.38 -16.72
CA LEU A 60 1.47 9.74 -15.92
C LEU A 60 0.90 8.69 -14.93
N HIS A 61 -0.33 8.88 -14.45
CA HIS A 61 -1.02 7.89 -13.62
C HIS A 61 -1.29 6.59 -14.36
N GLY A 62 -1.73 6.70 -15.63
CA GLY A 62 -1.95 5.56 -16.51
C GLY A 62 -0.65 4.83 -16.82
N LEU A 63 0.42 5.58 -17.13
CA LEU A 63 1.75 5.02 -17.36
C LEU A 63 2.28 4.29 -16.12
N SER A 64 2.11 4.88 -14.93
CA SER A 64 2.48 4.25 -13.67
C SER A 64 1.75 2.92 -13.46
N LYS A 65 0.43 2.92 -13.64
CA LYS A 65 -0.40 1.73 -13.48
C LYS A 65 -0.08 0.61 -14.48
N ASN A 66 0.17 0.98 -15.73
CA ASN A 66 0.30 0.01 -16.80
C ASN A 66 1.72 -0.53 -16.98
N PHE A 67 2.75 0.21 -16.54
CA PHE A 67 4.15 -0.16 -16.78
C PHE A 67 5.04 -0.07 -15.53
N ILE A 68 5.04 1.06 -14.80
CA ILE A 68 5.98 1.26 -13.69
C ILE A 68 5.67 0.33 -12.52
N MET A 69 4.41 0.23 -12.10
CA MET A 69 3.99 -0.69 -11.03
C MET A 69 4.27 -2.16 -11.39
N PRO A 70 3.83 -2.68 -12.56
CA PRO A 70 4.23 -4.01 -13.05
C PRO A 70 5.74 -4.26 -13.02
N LEU A 71 6.54 -3.29 -13.47
CA LEU A 71 7.99 -3.39 -13.49
C LEU A 71 8.58 -3.42 -12.07
N ALA A 72 8.10 -2.57 -11.18
CA ALA A 72 8.51 -2.56 -9.77
C ALA A 72 8.22 -3.91 -9.11
N ILE A 73 7.05 -4.48 -9.39
CA ILE A 73 6.63 -5.76 -8.82
C ILE A 73 7.54 -6.90 -9.29
N ILE A 74 7.80 -7.05 -10.58
CA ILE A 74 8.69 -8.13 -11.05
C ILE A 74 10.13 -7.93 -10.57
N PHE A 75 10.61 -6.68 -10.45
CA PHE A 75 11.92 -6.39 -9.87
C PHE A 75 12.00 -6.84 -8.41
N VAL A 76 11.08 -6.36 -7.57
CA VAL A 76 11.09 -6.68 -6.13
C VAL A 76 10.82 -8.17 -5.89
N MET A 77 9.93 -8.79 -6.66
CA MET A 77 9.61 -10.22 -6.50
C MET A 77 10.73 -11.14 -6.98
N SER A 78 11.47 -10.74 -8.01
CA SER A 78 12.64 -11.51 -8.50
C SER A 78 13.89 -11.35 -7.65
N ALA A 79 13.92 -10.39 -6.73
CA ALA A 79 14.95 -10.31 -5.71
C ALA A 79 14.74 -11.31 -4.54
N LEU A 80 13.52 -11.83 -4.37
CA LEU A 80 13.16 -12.70 -3.24
C LEU A 80 13.55 -14.17 -3.52
N SER A 81 14.28 -14.81 -2.61
CA SER A 81 14.49 -16.27 -2.67
C SER A 81 13.37 -17.05 -1.97
N PHE A 82 13.15 -18.32 -2.36
CA PHE A 82 12.20 -19.21 -1.69
C PHE A 82 12.50 -19.43 -0.20
N LYS A 83 13.79 -19.43 0.19
CA LYS A 83 14.19 -19.56 1.59
C LYS A 83 13.72 -18.35 2.41
N GLN A 84 13.84 -17.15 1.85
CA GLN A 84 13.40 -15.89 2.47
C GLN A 84 11.88 -15.72 2.41
N LEU A 85 11.22 -16.25 1.38
CA LEU A 85 9.76 -16.30 1.38
C LEU A 85 9.24 -17.11 2.58
N ARG A 86 9.88 -18.23 2.90
CA ARG A 86 9.53 -19.07 4.06
C ARG A 86 9.88 -18.45 5.41
N SER A 87 10.82 -17.49 5.47
CA SER A 87 11.32 -16.95 6.74
C SER A 87 10.35 -16.01 7.46
N VAL A 88 9.37 -15.43 6.75
CA VAL A 88 8.32 -14.59 7.35
C VAL A 88 7.35 -15.41 8.21
N GLY A 89 7.17 -16.69 7.87
CA GLY A 89 6.29 -17.59 8.60
C GLY A 89 4.82 -17.16 8.59
N ILE A 90 4.02 -17.81 9.43
CA ILE A 90 2.56 -17.61 9.47
C ILE A 90 2.14 -16.37 10.27
N ARG A 91 2.97 -15.89 11.21
CA ARG A 91 2.58 -14.82 12.16
C ARG A 91 2.22 -13.50 11.47
N PRO A 92 3.00 -12.98 10.50
CA PRO A 92 2.62 -11.77 9.76
C PRO A 92 1.34 -11.92 8.95
N ILE A 93 1.10 -13.11 8.39
CA ILE A 93 -0.12 -13.44 7.64
C ILE A 93 -1.34 -13.40 8.57
N LEU A 94 -1.21 -13.92 9.80
CA LEU A 94 -2.29 -13.84 10.80
C LEU A 94 -2.58 -12.40 11.22
N VAL A 95 -1.56 -11.57 11.42
CA VAL A 95 -1.75 -10.14 11.70
C VAL A 95 -2.47 -9.45 10.53
N PHE A 96 -2.06 -9.73 9.29
CA PHE A 96 -2.75 -9.24 8.09
C PHE A 96 -4.23 -9.66 8.06
N PHE A 97 -4.54 -10.94 8.26
CA PHE A 97 -5.95 -11.39 8.27
C PHE A 97 -6.76 -10.78 9.42
N SER A 98 -6.16 -10.55 10.59
CA SER A 98 -6.82 -9.81 11.68
C SER A 98 -7.17 -8.39 11.24
N GLY A 99 -6.31 -7.76 10.43
CA GLY A 99 -6.56 -6.48 9.80
C GLY A 99 -7.71 -6.53 8.81
N SER A 100 -7.74 -7.52 7.92
CA SER A 100 -8.83 -7.70 6.94
C SER A 100 -10.17 -7.92 7.63
N ALA A 101 -10.20 -8.78 8.65
CA ALA A 101 -11.38 -9.03 9.46
C ALA A 101 -11.82 -7.77 10.21
N ALA A 102 -10.88 -7.00 10.78
CA ALA A 102 -11.20 -5.73 11.42
C ALA A 102 -11.79 -4.74 10.42
N VAL A 103 -11.26 -4.62 9.20
CA VAL A 103 -11.90 -3.77 8.18
C VAL A 103 -13.32 -4.26 7.88
N ALA A 104 -13.52 -5.55 7.59
CA ALA A 104 -14.82 -6.05 7.17
C ALA A 104 -15.91 -6.02 8.27
N LEU A 105 -15.55 -6.32 9.53
CA LEU A 105 -16.50 -6.51 10.63
C LEU A 105 -16.76 -5.25 11.44
N MET A 106 -15.75 -4.37 11.56
CA MET A 106 -15.82 -3.21 12.44
C MET A 106 -16.92 -2.20 12.09
N PRO A 107 -17.31 -1.92 10.83
CA PRO A 107 -18.37 -0.95 10.60
C PRO A 107 -19.72 -1.44 11.16
N PHE A 108 -20.01 -2.74 11.09
CA PHE A 108 -21.18 -3.33 11.76
C PHE A 108 -21.06 -3.27 13.30
N ILE A 109 -19.89 -3.63 13.85
CA ILE A 109 -19.67 -3.63 15.31
C ILE A 109 -19.77 -2.20 15.88
N LEU A 110 -19.12 -1.22 15.24
CA LEU A 110 -19.15 0.18 15.67
C LEU A 110 -20.57 0.74 15.64
N LEU A 111 -21.35 0.41 14.60
CA LEU A 111 -22.75 0.83 14.52
C LEU A 111 -23.55 0.23 15.68
N GLY A 112 -23.42 -1.07 15.94
CA GLY A 112 -24.08 -1.73 17.07
C GLY A 112 -23.72 -1.12 18.43
N VAL A 113 -22.44 -0.76 18.65
CA VAL A 113 -22.01 -0.06 19.88
C VAL A 113 -22.63 1.33 19.98
N LEU A 114 -22.65 2.11 18.90
CA LEU A 114 -23.25 3.46 18.90
C LEU A 114 -24.76 3.41 19.18
N ASN A 115 -25.45 2.36 18.71
CA ASN A 115 -26.88 2.17 18.94
C ASN A 115 -27.23 1.96 20.42
N LEU A 116 -26.27 1.55 21.26
CA LEU A 116 -26.45 1.48 22.71
C LEU A 116 -26.59 2.88 23.35
N PHE A 117 -26.06 3.92 22.70
CA PHE A 117 -26.09 5.29 23.20
C PHE A 117 -27.13 6.15 22.46
N SER A 118 -27.26 5.98 21.14
CA SER A 118 -28.28 6.68 20.34
C SER A 118 -28.66 5.90 19.08
N LYS A 119 -29.96 5.66 18.90
CA LYS A 119 -30.51 5.05 17.67
C LYS A 119 -30.54 6.01 16.47
N SER A 120 -30.35 7.31 16.69
CA SER A 120 -30.40 8.30 15.59
C SER A 120 -29.28 8.11 14.56
N PHE A 121 -28.15 7.56 14.98
CA PHE A 121 -27.03 7.30 14.08
C PHE A 121 -27.26 6.06 13.21
N GLU A 122 -27.96 5.06 13.74
CA GLU A 122 -28.44 3.89 12.97
C GLU A 122 -29.29 4.34 11.79
N ALA A 123 -30.33 5.13 12.06
CA ALA A 123 -31.20 5.68 11.03
C ALA A 123 -30.41 6.49 9.98
N TYR A 124 -29.40 7.25 10.42
CA TYR A 124 -28.54 7.98 9.50
C TYR A 124 -27.68 7.07 8.61
N ILE A 125 -27.12 5.96 9.13
CA ILE A 125 -26.26 5.07 8.34
C ILE A 125 -27.07 4.08 7.48
N ILE A 126 -28.18 3.57 8.02
CA ILE A 126 -29.02 2.54 7.42
C ILE A 126 -30.09 3.17 6.52
N ASP A 127 -30.97 4.01 7.07
CA ASP A 127 -32.13 4.55 6.33
C ASP A 127 -31.71 5.50 5.21
N ALA A 128 -30.65 6.30 5.42
CA ALA A 128 -30.07 7.14 4.37
C ALA A 128 -29.04 6.39 3.49
N GLU A 129 -28.95 5.07 3.64
CA GLU A 129 -28.17 4.14 2.81
C GLU A 129 -26.65 4.39 2.73
N TYR A 130 -26.07 5.17 3.67
CA TYR A 130 -24.63 5.41 3.71
C TYR A 130 -23.80 4.13 3.91
N TRP A 131 -24.37 3.08 4.51
CA TRP A 131 -23.73 1.77 4.63
C TRP A 131 -23.32 1.18 3.28
N LYS A 132 -24.08 1.44 2.20
CA LYS A 132 -23.72 1.00 0.84
C LYS A 132 -22.40 1.62 0.38
N GLY A 133 -22.19 2.88 0.77
CA GLY A 133 -20.93 3.59 0.61
C GLY A 133 -19.80 3.00 1.44
N LEU A 134 -20.04 2.72 2.73
CA LEU A 134 -19.06 2.09 3.63
C LEU A 134 -18.55 0.74 3.09
N VAL A 135 -19.43 -0.06 2.49
CA VAL A 135 -19.07 -1.32 1.81
C VAL A 135 -18.09 -1.08 0.65
N THR A 136 -18.24 0.00 -0.11
CA THR A 136 -17.28 0.32 -1.19
C THR A 136 -15.90 0.68 -0.63
N MET A 137 -15.82 1.28 0.58
CA MET A 137 -14.53 1.50 1.26
C MET A 137 -13.87 0.20 1.70
N VAL A 138 -14.64 -0.79 2.19
CA VAL A 138 -14.09 -2.15 2.45
C VAL A 138 -13.44 -2.70 1.17
N GLY A 139 -14.13 -2.56 0.05
CA GLY A 139 -13.64 -2.94 -1.27
C GLY A 139 -12.36 -2.23 -1.66
N SER A 140 -12.27 -0.93 -1.40
CA SER A 140 -11.09 -0.12 -1.69
C SER A 140 -9.90 -0.52 -0.85
N TRP A 141 -10.08 -0.56 0.48
CA TRP A 141 -9.02 -0.84 1.44
C TRP A 141 -8.45 -2.23 1.19
N ILE A 142 -9.28 -3.28 1.29
CA ILE A 142 -8.77 -4.64 1.19
C ILE A 142 -8.51 -5.00 -0.29
N GLY A 143 -9.48 -4.74 -1.16
CA GLY A 143 -9.50 -5.30 -2.51
C GLY A 143 -9.05 -4.36 -3.64
N GLY A 144 -8.73 -3.10 -3.33
CA GLY A 144 -8.41 -2.07 -4.29
C GLY A 144 -9.58 -1.63 -5.18
N SER A 145 -9.28 -0.76 -6.14
CA SER A 145 -10.28 -0.13 -7.03
C SER A 145 -11.18 -1.11 -7.78
N THR A 146 -10.71 -2.30 -8.14
CA THR A 146 -11.53 -3.33 -8.80
C THR A 146 -12.59 -3.88 -7.86
N SER A 147 -12.21 -4.26 -6.63
CA SER A 147 -13.18 -4.74 -5.64
C SER A 147 -14.13 -3.64 -5.20
N GLN A 148 -13.65 -2.40 -5.05
CA GLN A 148 -14.48 -1.23 -4.76
C GLN A 148 -15.61 -1.05 -5.78
N LEU A 149 -15.31 -1.16 -7.08
CA LEU A 149 -16.32 -1.07 -8.14
C LEU A 149 -17.28 -2.26 -8.12
N ILE A 150 -16.79 -3.49 -7.95
CA ILE A 150 -17.67 -4.67 -7.83
C ILE A 150 -18.63 -4.51 -6.65
N LEU A 151 -18.13 -4.07 -5.50
CA LEU A 151 -18.92 -3.92 -4.29
C LEU A 151 -19.88 -2.75 -4.34
N LYS A 152 -19.58 -1.69 -5.10
CA LYS A 152 -20.54 -0.63 -5.44
C LYS A 152 -21.77 -1.22 -6.15
N GLU A 153 -21.54 -2.06 -7.16
CA GLU A 153 -22.63 -2.70 -7.91
C GLU A 153 -23.40 -3.70 -7.04
N LEU A 154 -22.71 -4.52 -6.24
CA LEU A 154 -23.35 -5.51 -5.36
C LEU A 154 -24.16 -4.89 -4.22
N SER A 155 -23.72 -3.75 -3.66
CA SER A 155 -24.47 -3.06 -2.61
C SER A 155 -25.59 -2.16 -3.15
N GLY A 156 -25.65 -1.95 -4.47
CA GLY A 156 -26.55 -0.99 -5.09
C GLY A 156 -26.24 0.46 -4.68
N CYS A 157 -24.96 0.78 -4.43
CA CYS A 157 -24.54 2.12 -4.05
C CYS A 157 -24.76 3.09 -5.22
N SER A 158 -25.51 4.17 -4.97
CA SER A 158 -25.73 5.21 -5.98
C SER A 158 -24.41 5.86 -6.42
N GLU A 159 -24.36 6.33 -7.66
CA GLU A 159 -23.16 6.96 -8.21
C GLU A 159 -22.77 8.23 -7.45
N ALA A 160 -23.75 9.04 -7.04
CA ALA A 160 -23.51 10.24 -6.24
C ALA A 160 -22.87 9.90 -4.89
N LEU A 161 -23.41 8.91 -4.16
CA LEU A 161 -22.81 8.47 -2.90
C LEU A 161 -21.43 7.87 -3.12
N PHE A 162 -21.25 7.07 -4.17
CA PHE A 162 -19.98 6.45 -4.51
C PHE A 162 -18.88 7.49 -4.75
N LEU A 163 -19.16 8.57 -5.49
CA LEU A 163 -18.18 9.63 -5.74
C LEU A 163 -17.77 10.35 -4.46
N VAL A 164 -18.72 10.66 -3.57
CA VAL A 164 -18.43 11.30 -2.27
C VAL A 164 -17.54 10.39 -1.42
N ILE A 165 -17.88 9.10 -1.34
CA ILE A 165 -17.12 8.12 -0.57
C ILE A 165 -15.73 7.89 -1.19
N LEU A 166 -15.61 7.84 -2.51
CA LEU A 166 -14.33 7.68 -3.20
C LEU A 166 -13.36 8.81 -2.88
N VAL A 167 -13.85 10.05 -2.84
CA VAL A 167 -13.04 11.20 -2.43
C VAL A 167 -12.63 11.09 -0.96
N MET A 168 -13.59 10.81 -0.08
CA MET A 168 -13.35 10.64 1.35
C MET A 168 -12.30 9.55 1.63
N ASP A 169 -12.47 8.40 0.98
CA ASP A 169 -11.58 7.24 1.04
C ASP A 169 -10.16 7.60 0.62
N ASN A 170 -10.01 8.25 -0.54
CA ASN A 170 -8.71 8.72 -1.03
C ASN A 170 -8.02 9.62 0.02
N VAL A 171 -8.73 10.60 0.60
CA VAL A 171 -8.19 11.45 1.67
C VAL A 171 -7.75 10.64 2.88
N LEU A 172 -8.58 9.71 3.36
CA LEU A 172 -8.30 8.86 4.52
C LEU A 172 -7.07 7.98 4.29
N VAL A 173 -6.99 7.28 3.16
CA VAL A 173 -5.84 6.41 2.81
C VAL A 173 -4.53 7.21 2.74
N ASN A 174 -4.60 8.45 2.26
CA ASN A 174 -3.41 9.29 2.13
C ASN A 174 -2.90 9.78 3.49
N ILE A 175 -3.80 10.24 4.36
CA ILE A 175 -3.46 10.57 5.76
C ILE A 175 -2.93 9.32 6.46
N TRP A 176 -3.59 8.17 6.26
CA TRP A 176 -3.19 6.89 6.84
C TRP A 176 -1.79 6.48 6.41
N THR A 177 -1.45 6.63 5.12
CA THR A 177 -0.13 6.35 4.57
C THR A 177 0.96 7.15 5.29
N ILE A 178 0.75 8.47 5.50
CA ILE A 178 1.67 9.33 6.24
C ILE A 178 1.87 8.80 7.67
N LEU A 179 0.79 8.42 8.35
CA LEU A 179 0.85 7.86 9.70
C LEU A 179 1.60 6.52 9.73
N MET A 180 1.40 5.64 8.75
CA MET A 180 2.07 4.34 8.68
C MET A 180 3.58 4.49 8.48
N PHE A 181 4.02 5.45 7.66
CA PHE A 181 5.45 5.80 7.55
C PHE A 181 6.06 6.27 8.86
N GLN A 182 5.33 7.04 9.67
CA GLN A 182 5.81 7.47 10.98
C GLN A 182 5.83 6.32 12.00
N LYS A 183 4.80 5.48 11.98
CA LYS A 183 4.67 4.34 12.90
C LYS A 183 5.73 3.28 12.61
N ILE A 184 6.00 2.95 11.35
CA ILE A 184 6.98 1.91 11.01
C ILE A 184 8.40 2.27 11.48
N LYS A 185 8.78 3.56 11.44
CA LYS A 185 10.06 4.01 12.00
C LYS A 185 10.17 3.88 13.51
N ARG A 186 9.04 3.88 14.21
CA ARG A 186 8.99 3.76 15.67
C ARG A 186 8.78 2.33 16.15
N SER A 187 8.74 1.35 15.25
CA SER A 187 8.49 -0.06 15.59
C SER A 187 9.43 -0.58 16.67
N GLU A 188 10.72 -0.21 16.65
CA GLU A 188 11.68 -0.63 17.68
C GLU A 188 11.37 -0.07 19.08
N ALA A 189 10.90 1.18 19.16
CA ALA A 189 10.48 1.75 20.43
C ALA A 189 9.22 1.05 20.97
N VAL A 190 8.30 0.70 20.07
CA VAL A 190 7.06 -0.01 20.39
C VAL A 190 7.36 -1.46 20.81
N ASN A 191 8.29 -2.14 20.13
CA ASN A 191 8.78 -3.47 20.52
C ASN A 191 9.36 -3.45 21.93
N ARG A 192 10.22 -2.47 22.25
CA ARG A 192 10.76 -2.30 23.61
C ARG A 192 9.68 -2.04 24.65
N PHE A 193 8.70 -1.20 24.33
CA PHE A 193 7.58 -0.89 25.24
C PHE A 193 6.76 -2.14 25.56
N PHE A 194 6.49 -2.99 24.57
CA PHE A 194 5.72 -4.23 24.75
C PHE A 194 6.57 -5.46 25.12
N GLY A 195 7.90 -5.32 25.26
CA GLY A 195 8.80 -6.43 25.59
C GLY A 195 8.92 -7.49 24.49
N ILE A 196 8.80 -7.10 23.21
CA ILE A 196 8.89 -8.00 22.05
C ILE A 196 10.35 -8.07 21.59
N SER A 197 10.92 -9.29 21.57
CA SER A 197 12.31 -9.56 21.18
C SER A 197 12.45 -10.27 19.82
N ASP A 198 11.37 -10.30 19.04
CA ASP A 198 11.33 -10.91 17.72
C ASP A 198 12.29 -10.21 16.76
N LYS A 199 13.32 -10.94 16.32
CA LYS A 199 14.40 -10.39 15.51
C LYS A 199 13.97 -10.21 14.06
N VAL A 200 14.36 -9.08 13.49
CA VAL A 200 14.38 -8.89 12.03
C VAL A 200 15.38 -9.90 11.48
N ILE A 201 14.92 -10.81 10.62
CA ILE A 201 15.82 -11.71 9.91
C ILE A 201 16.49 -10.87 8.81
N ASP A 202 17.77 -10.56 9.00
CA ASP A 202 18.57 -9.87 7.97
C ASP A 202 18.59 -10.72 6.70
N PHE A 203 18.22 -10.11 5.57
CA PHE A 203 18.28 -10.77 4.29
C PHE A 203 19.71 -10.61 3.75
N ILE A 204 20.32 -11.73 3.41
CA ILE A 204 21.56 -11.74 2.65
C ILE A 204 21.13 -12.12 1.23
N PRO A 205 21.11 -11.19 0.26
CA PRO A 205 20.91 -11.59 -1.12
C PRO A 205 21.97 -12.62 -1.44
N ASN A 206 21.60 -13.73 -2.10
CA ASN A 206 22.60 -14.69 -2.58
C ASN A 206 23.56 -13.92 -3.49
N GLU A 207 24.77 -13.63 -3.01
CA GLU A 207 25.78 -12.93 -3.81
C GLU A 207 26.11 -13.81 -5.00
N VAL A 208 25.72 -13.37 -6.20
CA VAL A 208 26.26 -13.95 -7.42
C VAL A 208 27.74 -13.63 -7.42
N LYS A 209 28.58 -14.66 -7.43
CA LYS A 209 30.04 -14.53 -7.58
C LYS A 209 30.32 -13.61 -8.77
N VAL A 210 31.02 -12.51 -8.50
CA VAL A 210 31.34 -11.45 -9.47
C VAL A 210 32.35 -12.00 -10.49
N ASP A 211 31.87 -12.60 -11.57
CA ASP A 211 32.71 -13.22 -12.61
C ASP A 211 32.98 -12.27 -13.80
N GLY A 212 33.25 -10.98 -13.53
CA GLY A 212 33.60 -9.97 -14.55
C GLY A 212 32.52 -9.64 -15.61
N LYS A 213 31.36 -10.32 -15.59
CA LYS A 213 30.25 -10.18 -16.56
C LYS A 213 29.04 -9.41 -16.02
N GLU A 214 29.19 -8.71 -14.90
CA GLU A 214 28.10 -8.08 -14.14
C GLU A 214 27.19 -7.19 -15.01
N ARG A 215 27.76 -6.33 -15.84
CA ARG A 215 27.00 -5.43 -16.73
C ARG A 215 26.10 -6.20 -17.69
N ARG A 216 26.57 -7.32 -18.26
CA ARG A 216 25.77 -8.14 -19.18
C ARG A 216 24.58 -8.77 -18.45
N HIS A 217 24.80 -9.29 -17.23
CA HIS A 217 23.73 -9.88 -16.43
C HIS A 217 22.67 -8.86 -16.02
N ILE A 218 23.07 -7.64 -15.67
CA ILE A 218 22.12 -6.54 -15.40
C ILE A 218 21.28 -6.22 -16.64
N ILE A 219 21.91 -6.06 -17.81
CA ILE A 219 21.18 -5.76 -19.06
C ILE A 219 20.19 -6.89 -19.39
N LEU A 220 20.61 -8.15 -19.25
CA LEU A 220 19.73 -9.30 -19.52
C LEU A 220 18.56 -9.40 -18.53
N THR A 221 18.82 -9.26 -17.23
CA THR A 221 17.76 -9.29 -16.21
C THR A 221 16.72 -8.20 -16.43
N VAL A 222 17.16 -6.95 -16.66
CA VAL A 222 16.27 -5.83 -16.99
C VAL A 222 15.50 -6.08 -18.29
N GLY A 223 16.18 -6.55 -19.33
CA GLY A 223 15.57 -6.85 -20.63
C GLY A 223 14.46 -7.90 -20.52
N ILE A 224 14.68 -8.98 -19.76
CA ILE A 224 13.67 -10.01 -19.50
C ILE A 224 12.47 -9.43 -18.75
N CYS A 225 12.70 -8.63 -17.70
CA CYS A 225 11.62 -8.01 -16.94
C CYS A 225 10.79 -7.05 -17.81
N LEU A 226 11.42 -6.22 -18.63
CA LEU A 226 10.73 -5.32 -19.56
C LEU A 226 9.93 -6.09 -20.60
N LEU A 227 10.49 -7.16 -21.17
CA LEU A 227 9.79 -8.03 -22.10
C LEU A 227 8.56 -8.67 -21.44
N ALA A 228 8.70 -9.19 -20.22
CA ALA A 228 7.60 -9.77 -19.46
C ALA A 228 6.47 -8.76 -19.19
N VAL A 229 6.82 -7.53 -18.80
CA VAL A 229 5.84 -6.44 -18.63
C VAL A 229 5.16 -6.09 -19.96
N GLY A 230 5.92 -6.01 -21.06
CA GLY A 230 5.36 -5.77 -22.39
C GLY A 230 4.38 -6.86 -22.83
N ILE A 231 4.76 -8.13 -22.70
CA ILE A 231 3.90 -9.28 -23.04
C ILE A 231 2.63 -9.27 -22.20
N THR A 232 2.76 -9.12 -20.88
CA THR A 232 1.59 -9.10 -19.98
C THR A 232 0.69 -7.88 -20.18
N TYR A 233 1.23 -6.75 -20.63
CA TYR A 233 0.43 -5.59 -21.00
C TYR A 233 -0.52 -5.87 -22.17
N PHE A 234 -0.06 -6.60 -23.20
CA PHE A 234 -0.85 -6.93 -24.39
C PHE A 234 -1.75 -8.16 -24.22
N LEU A 235 -1.34 -9.15 -23.42
CA LEU A 235 -2.04 -10.45 -23.32
C LEU A 235 -3.03 -10.56 -22.16
N VAL A 236 -2.90 -9.70 -21.14
CA VAL A 236 -3.73 -9.75 -19.94
C VAL A 236 -4.42 -8.40 -19.82
N ASP A 237 -5.73 -8.35 -19.64
CA ASP A 237 -6.43 -7.06 -19.44
C ASP A 237 -6.48 -6.69 -17.96
N SER A 238 -6.84 -7.65 -17.11
CA SER A 238 -7.01 -7.45 -15.68
C SER A 238 -5.70 -7.09 -14.98
N PHE A 239 -5.72 -5.94 -14.30
CA PHE A 239 -4.59 -5.46 -13.51
C PHE A 239 -4.18 -6.45 -12.41
N LEU A 240 -5.16 -7.04 -11.71
CA LEU A 240 -4.88 -8.02 -10.66
C LEU A 240 -4.16 -9.25 -11.23
N PHE A 241 -4.62 -9.78 -12.36
CA PHE A 241 -3.98 -10.93 -13.00
C PHE A 241 -2.57 -10.60 -13.52
N LYS A 242 -2.34 -9.40 -14.07
CA LYS A 242 -0.98 -8.94 -14.44
C LYS A 242 -0.04 -9.01 -13.24
N ILE A 243 -0.47 -8.43 -12.12
CA ILE A 243 0.32 -8.38 -10.91
C ILE A 243 0.64 -9.79 -10.41
N VAL A 244 -0.37 -10.66 -10.27
CA VAL A 244 -0.18 -12.04 -9.80
C VAL A 244 0.81 -12.79 -10.70
N LEU A 245 0.61 -12.70 -12.02
CA LEU A 245 1.47 -13.38 -12.99
C LEU A 245 2.92 -12.88 -12.92
N LEU A 246 3.12 -11.55 -12.88
CA LEU A 246 4.45 -10.96 -12.79
C LEU A 246 5.14 -11.24 -11.46
N SER A 247 4.38 -11.35 -10.36
CA SER A 247 4.93 -11.76 -9.06
C SER A 247 5.40 -13.22 -9.08
N LEU A 248 4.60 -14.13 -9.64
CA LEU A 248 4.97 -15.54 -9.78
C LEU A 248 6.16 -15.70 -10.73
N LEU A 249 6.15 -15.01 -11.87
CA LEU A 249 7.25 -15.03 -12.83
C LEU A 249 8.53 -14.44 -12.24
N GLY A 250 8.43 -13.32 -11.51
CA GLY A 250 9.57 -12.72 -10.83
C GLY A 250 10.21 -13.70 -9.85
N LEU A 251 9.40 -14.29 -8.97
CA LEU A 251 9.87 -15.30 -8.01
C LEU A 251 10.50 -16.51 -8.73
N PHE A 252 9.93 -16.97 -9.83
CA PHE A 252 10.49 -18.04 -10.65
C PHE A 252 11.86 -17.64 -11.21
N LEU A 253 11.96 -16.51 -11.92
CA LEU A 253 13.22 -16.05 -12.53
C LEU A 253 14.32 -15.87 -11.48
N GLY A 254 13.99 -15.23 -10.36
CA GLY A 254 14.95 -14.99 -9.27
C GLY A 254 15.50 -16.27 -8.63
N ASN A 255 14.76 -17.37 -8.65
CA ASN A 255 15.18 -18.60 -7.98
C ASN A 255 15.77 -19.65 -8.91
N PHE A 256 15.38 -19.66 -10.19
CA PHE A 256 15.82 -20.68 -11.15
C PHE A 256 16.92 -20.20 -12.10
N VAL A 257 17.13 -18.88 -12.25
CA VAL A 257 18.19 -18.32 -13.09
C VAL A 257 19.44 -18.03 -12.25
N ASN A 258 20.48 -18.84 -12.43
CA ASN A 258 21.70 -18.78 -11.60
C ASN A 258 22.52 -17.49 -11.73
N TRP A 259 22.37 -16.73 -12.82
CA TRP A 259 23.05 -15.45 -13.05
C TRP A 259 22.16 -14.23 -12.75
N TRP A 260 20.99 -14.44 -12.16
CA TRP A 260 20.06 -13.37 -11.82
C TRP A 260 20.67 -12.41 -10.79
N ASN A 261 20.57 -11.10 -11.01
CA ASN A 261 21.19 -10.11 -10.14
C ASN A 261 20.18 -9.60 -9.08
N HIS A 262 20.06 -10.31 -7.96
CA HIS A 262 19.12 -9.97 -6.88
C HIS A 262 19.39 -8.60 -6.25
N ALA A 263 20.68 -8.26 -6.06
CA ALA A 263 21.08 -6.99 -5.44
C ALA A 263 20.70 -5.78 -6.31
N PHE A 264 20.81 -5.90 -7.63
CA PHE A 264 20.35 -4.86 -8.55
C PHE A 264 18.81 -4.81 -8.58
N MET A 265 18.14 -5.95 -8.60
CA MET A 265 16.68 -6.03 -8.66
C MET A 265 16.01 -5.40 -7.43
N ILE A 266 16.53 -5.63 -6.21
CA ILE A 266 15.97 -5.02 -5.00
C ILE A 266 16.15 -3.51 -4.98
N LYS A 267 17.35 -3.01 -5.32
CA LYS A 267 17.65 -1.56 -5.40
C LYS A 267 16.84 -0.87 -6.49
N GLY A 268 16.80 -1.47 -7.69
CA GLY A 268 16.03 -0.97 -8.82
C GLY A 268 14.53 -0.93 -8.52
N GLY A 269 14.01 -2.00 -7.91
CA GLY A 269 12.64 -2.06 -7.43
C GLY A 269 12.34 -0.94 -6.44
N GLY A 270 13.24 -0.71 -5.48
CA GLY A 270 13.14 0.38 -4.53
C GLY A 270 13.11 1.77 -5.17
N TYR A 271 13.85 2.03 -6.25
CA TYR A 271 13.76 3.30 -6.98
C TYR A 271 12.43 3.44 -7.73
N LEU A 272 11.94 2.35 -8.33
CA LEU A 272 10.63 2.34 -8.98
C LEU A 272 9.50 2.59 -7.97
N ILE A 273 9.60 2.07 -6.75
CA ILE A 273 8.64 2.37 -5.68
C ILE A 273 8.65 3.86 -5.30
N ILE A 274 9.82 4.50 -5.19
CA ILE A 274 9.91 5.95 -4.95
C ILE A 274 9.24 6.73 -6.11
N LEU A 275 9.48 6.33 -7.35
CA LEU A 275 8.84 6.92 -8.53
C LEU A 275 7.31 6.75 -8.50
N ILE A 276 6.81 5.57 -8.14
CA ILE A 276 5.37 5.33 -7.98
C ILE A 276 4.78 6.26 -6.92
N MET A 277 5.45 6.42 -5.77
CA MET A 277 5.00 7.31 -4.71
C MET A 277 4.99 8.78 -5.15
N ALA A 278 5.98 9.22 -5.94
CA ALA A 278 6.02 10.56 -6.52
C ALA A 278 4.84 10.81 -7.48
N ILE A 279 4.49 9.83 -8.31
CA ILE A 279 3.33 9.92 -9.19
C ILE A 279 2.05 9.92 -8.37
N LEU A 280 1.93 9.06 -7.35
CA LEU A 280 0.75 8.99 -6.49
C LEU A 280 0.50 10.31 -5.75
N GLY A 281 1.56 11.01 -5.32
CA GLY A 281 1.47 12.33 -4.70
C GLY A 281 0.81 13.39 -5.59
N LEU A 282 0.80 13.22 -6.91
CA LEU A 282 0.09 14.13 -7.84
C LEU A 282 -1.45 13.95 -7.78
N LYS A 283 -1.95 12.80 -7.29
CA LYS A 283 -3.40 12.58 -7.11
C LYS A 283 -3.99 13.27 -5.90
N LEU A 284 -3.13 13.78 -5.02
CA LEU A 284 -3.59 14.51 -3.84
C LEU A 284 -4.17 15.85 -4.27
N ASN A 285 -5.49 15.94 -4.19
CA ASN A 285 -6.24 17.16 -4.37
C ASN A 285 -7.10 17.39 -3.11
N PHE A 286 -6.90 18.53 -2.45
CA PHE A 286 -7.63 18.93 -1.24
C PHE A 286 -8.84 19.83 -1.54
N ALA A 287 -9.29 19.90 -2.79
CA ALA A 287 -10.43 20.72 -3.19
C ALA A 287 -11.69 20.40 -2.37
N ASN A 288 -12.47 21.44 -2.09
CA ASN A 288 -13.64 21.45 -1.21
C ASN A 288 -14.76 20.54 -1.73
N PHE A 289 -14.80 19.30 -1.25
CA PHE A 289 -15.99 18.46 -1.33
C PHE A 289 -16.73 18.49 0.00
N SER A 290 -18.05 18.63 -0.03
CA SER A 290 -18.90 18.56 1.16
C SER A 290 -18.94 17.13 1.69
N LEU A 291 -17.92 16.75 2.46
CA LEU A 291 -17.84 15.44 3.07
C LEU A 291 -18.90 15.31 4.18
N PRO A 292 -19.66 14.21 4.25
CA PRO A 292 -20.58 13.96 5.35
C PRO A 292 -19.77 13.71 6.63
N ILE A 293 -19.61 14.77 7.43
CA ILE A 293 -18.78 14.76 8.65
C ILE A 293 -19.07 13.56 9.58
N PRO A 294 -20.33 13.15 9.82
CA PRO A 294 -20.59 11.98 10.67
C PRO A 294 -19.99 10.68 10.11
N VAL A 295 -20.07 10.48 8.79
CA VAL A 295 -19.48 9.30 8.11
C VAL A 295 -17.96 9.37 8.12
N LEU A 296 -17.38 10.57 7.94
CA LEU A 296 -15.94 10.77 8.02
C LEU A 296 -15.40 10.42 9.42
N VAL A 297 -16.02 10.94 10.47
CA VAL A 297 -15.62 10.65 11.87
C VAL A 297 -15.76 9.17 12.17
N PHE A 298 -16.86 8.54 11.74
CA PHE A 298 -17.06 7.10 11.86
C PHE A 298 -15.92 6.31 11.17
N SER A 299 -15.55 6.71 9.96
CA SER A 299 -14.49 6.06 9.18
C SER A 299 -13.10 6.23 9.80
N ILE A 300 -12.83 7.38 10.44
CA ILE A 300 -11.59 7.59 11.21
C ILE A 300 -11.53 6.65 12.41
N ILE A 301 -12.61 6.56 13.20
CA ILE A 301 -12.69 5.64 14.35
C ILE A 301 -12.51 4.21 13.86
N TRP A 302 -13.12 3.85 12.73
CA TRP A 302 -12.98 2.54 12.10
C TRP A 302 -11.52 2.20 11.73
N LEU A 303 -10.80 3.09 11.04
CA LEU A 303 -9.38 2.87 10.72
C LEU A 303 -8.49 2.76 11.96
N ILE A 304 -8.75 3.58 12.98
CA ILE A 304 -8.02 3.52 14.26
C ILE A 304 -8.26 2.17 14.94
N SER A 305 -9.52 1.71 15.02
CA SER A 305 -9.89 0.41 15.58
C SER A 305 -9.21 -0.75 14.85
N HIS A 306 -9.15 -0.69 13.51
CA HIS A 306 -8.40 -1.66 12.70
C HIS A 306 -6.92 -1.74 13.13
N TYR A 307 -6.25 -0.59 13.25
CA TYR A 307 -4.85 -0.58 13.68
C TYR A 307 -4.65 -1.11 15.10
N VAL A 308 -5.54 -0.75 16.02
CA VAL A 308 -5.49 -1.22 17.42
C VAL A 308 -5.67 -2.74 17.50
N ILE A 309 -6.57 -3.33 16.71
CA ILE A 309 -6.74 -4.79 16.65
C ILE A 309 -5.47 -5.46 16.13
N MET A 310 -4.87 -4.93 15.06
CA MET A 310 -3.64 -5.50 14.51
C MET A 310 -2.47 -5.39 15.50
N MET A 311 -2.36 -4.29 16.23
CA MET A 311 -1.40 -4.12 17.33
C MET A 311 -1.61 -5.19 18.42
N GLY A 312 -2.87 -5.45 18.80
CA GLY A 312 -3.22 -6.51 19.74
C GLY A 312 -2.85 -7.90 19.22
N ALA A 313 -3.16 -8.20 17.95
CA ALA A 313 -2.81 -9.47 17.33
C ALA A 313 -1.28 -9.68 17.26
N ALA A 314 -0.53 -8.65 16.86
CA ALA A 314 0.93 -8.71 16.83
C ALA A 314 1.52 -8.90 18.24
N TYR A 315 0.96 -8.23 19.25
CA TYR A 315 1.35 -8.41 20.64
C TYR A 315 1.14 -9.85 21.12
N VAL A 316 -0.05 -10.41 20.90
CA VAL A 316 -0.38 -11.81 21.28
C VAL A 316 0.55 -12.81 20.58
N LEU A 317 0.86 -12.58 19.30
CA LEU A 317 1.75 -13.42 18.51
C LEU A 317 3.24 -13.19 18.81
N ARG A 318 3.58 -12.21 19.67
CA ARG A 318 4.94 -11.73 19.92
C ARG A 318 5.70 -11.46 18.64
N LEU A 319 5.04 -10.83 17.67
CA LEU A 319 5.60 -10.49 16.37
C LEU A 319 6.20 -9.09 16.40
N ASN A 320 7.31 -8.88 15.70
CA ASN A 320 7.88 -7.54 15.53
C ASN A 320 6.82 -6.56 14.99
N MET A 321 6.64 -5.44 15.70
CA MET A 321 5.61 -4.44 15.45
C MET A 321 5.77 -3.71 14.11
N ALA A 322 6.92 -3.84 13.42
CA ALA A 322 7.09 -3.35 12.06
C ALA A 322 6.10 -4.01 11.08
N TRP A 323 5.67 -5.24 11.36
CA TRP A 323 4.65 -5.92 10.56
C TRP A 323 3.27 -5.28 10.63
N VAL A 324 2.95 -4.52 11.69
CA VAL A 324 1.63 -3.91 11.83
C VAL A 324 1.41 -2.81 10.78
N PRO A 325 2.28 -1.78 10.64
CA PRO A 325 2.16 -0.83 9.54
C PRO A 325 2.28 -1.46 8.15
N ILE A 326 3.12 -2.48 7.97
CA ILE A 326 3.28 -3.19 6.68
C ILE A 326 1.97 -3.87 6.28
N ALA A 327 1.41 -4.68 7.19
CA ALA A 327 0.17 -5.39 6.94
C ALA A 327 -1.02 -4.42 6.83
N SER A 328 -1.10 -3.38 7.69
CA SER A 328 -2.16 -2.37 7.59
C SER A 328 -2.12 -1.65 6.23
N MET A 329 -0.93 -1.33 5.71
CA MET A 329 -0.82 -0.77 4.37
C MET A 329 -1.13 -1.77 3.26
N ALA A 330 -0.85 -3.06 3.43
CA ALA A 330 -1.33 -4.07 2.49
C ALA A 330 -2.86 -4.16 2.49
N ASN A 331 -3.49 -3.93 3.64
CA ASN A 331 -4.94 -3.93 3.87
C ASN A 331 -5.68 -2.66 3.48
N VAL A 332 -5.01 -1.51 3.37
CA VAL A 332 -5.67 -0.20 3.19
C VAL A 332 -5.08 0.60 2.02
N GLY A 333 -3.76 0.53 1.80
CA GLY A 333 -3.09 1.30 0.73
C GLY A 333 -2.68 0.47 -0.49
N GLY A 334 -2.65 -0.86 -0.37
CA GLY A 334 -2.44 -1.79 -1.47
C GLY A 334 -1.00 -1.89 -1.98
N ILE A 335 -0.86 -2.28 -3.25
CA ILE A 335 0.39 -2.83 -3.79
C ILE A 335 1.50 -1.79 -4.05
N SER A 336 1.16 -0.51 -4.14
CA SER A 336 2.14 0.57 -4.30
C SER A 336 2.69 1.05 -2.96
N THR A 337 1.80 1.30 -1.98
CA THR A 337 2.16 1.96 -0.73
C THR A 337 2.68 0.99 0.33
N ALA A 338 2.23 -0.27 0.34
CA ALA A 338 2.73 -1.28 1.29
C ALA A 338 4.25 -1.52 1.14
N PRO A 339 4.81 -1.80 -0.05
CA PRO A 339 6.25 -1.87 -0.22
C PRO A 339 6.95 -0.52 0.02
N ALA A 340 6.30 0.62 -0.26
CA ALA A 340 6.88 1.94 0.03
C ALA A 340 7.10 2.16 1.54
N VAL A 341 6.07 1.88 2.36
CA VAL A 341 6.18 1.93 3.82
C VAL A 341 7.22 0.93 4.32
N THR A 342 7.25 -0.27 3.74
CA THR A 342 8.22 -1.30 4.10
C THR A 342 9.65 -0.86 3.82
N LYS A 343 9.91 -0.24 2.66
CA LYS A 343 11.23 0.29 2.29
C LYS A 343 11.77 1.31 3.29
N ALA A 344 10.91 2.08 3.94
CA ALA A 344 11.32 3.04 4.98
C ALA A 344 11.88 2.37 6.24
N TYR A 345 11.66 1.06 6.42
CA TYR A 345 12.14 0.25 7.52
C TYR A 345 13.20 -0.75 7.07
N ASN A 346 12.87 -1.65 6.13
CA ASN A 346 13.79 -2.60 5.53
C ASN A 346 13.38 -2.83 4.05
N GLU A 347 14.26 -2.45 3.13
CA GLU A 347 14.05 -2.59 1.67
C GLU A 347 13.86 -4.06 1.26
N GLU A 348 14.47 -5.00 1.96
CA GLU A 348 14.44 -6.43 1.62
C GLU A 348 13.08 -7.08 1.93
N TRP A 349 12.27 -6.44 2.78
CA TRP A 349 10.94 -6.93 3.14
C TRP A 349 9.84 -6.47 2.16
N MET A 350 10.17 -5.63 1.18
CA MET A 350 9.21 -5.12 0.20
C MET A 350 8.47 -6.26 -0.53
N SER A 351 9.15 -7.36 -0.84
CA SER A 351 8.55 -8.50 -1.53
C SER A 351 7.45 -9.17 -0.70
N HIS A 352 7.61 -9.24 0.62
CA HIS A 352 6.57 -9.78 1.51
C HIS A 352 5.38 -8.83 1.61
N ALA A 353 5.62 -7.51 1.64
CA ALA A 353 4.55 -6.53 1.60
C ALA A 353 3.73 -6.60 0.30
N ILE A 354 4.40 -6.81 -0.84
CA ILE A 354 3.74 -7.06 -2.14
C ILE A 354 2.87 -8.31 -2.07
N LEU A 355 3.36 -9.41 -1.50
CA LEU A 355 2.57 -10.64 -1.35
C LEU A 355 1.33 -10.46 -0.48
N LEU A 356 1.45 -9.74 0.64
CA LEU A 356 0.29 -9.40 1.48
C LEU A 356 -0.71 -8.52 0.72
N ALA A 357 -0.24 -7.53 -0.06
CA ALA A 357 -1.10 -6.68 -0.86
C ALA A 357 -1.82 -7.47 -1.97
N ILE A 358 -1.17 -8.45 -2.59
CA ILE A 358 -1.80 -9.36 -3.56
C ILE A 358 -2.87 -10.21 -2.89
N LEU A 359 -2.56 -10.79 -1.73
CA LEU A 359 -3.53 -11.55 -0.94
C LEU A 359 -4.76 -10.70 -0.58
N SER A 360 -4.53 -9.43 -0.23
CA SER A 360 -5.58 -8.44 0.00
C SER A 360 -6.45 -8.25 -1.25
N MET A 361 -5.85 -7.93 -2.39
CA MET A 361 -6.57 -7.74 -3.64
C MET A 361 -7.41 -8.95 -4.07
N VAL A 362 -6.88 -10.17 -3.88
CA VAL A 362 -7.57 -11.43 -4.22
C VAL A 362 -8.78 -11.69 -3.31
N THR A 363 -8.66 -11.35 -2.02
CA THR A 363 -9.71 -11.68 -1.03
C THR A 363 -10.70 -10.54 -0.78
N GLY A 364 -10.39 -9.31 -1.19
CA GLY A 364 -11.12 -8.11 -0.77
C GLY A 364 -12.60 -8.07 -1.17
N THR A 365 -12.97 -8.60 -2.34
CA THR A 365 -14.39 -8.66 -2.72
C THR A 365 -15.19 -9.53 -1.76
N TYR A 366 -14.66 -10.68 -1.33
CA TYR A 366 -15.32 -11.58 -0.39
C TYR A 366 -15.51 -10.94 1.00
N TRP A 367 -14.50 -10.21 1.48
CA TRP A 367 -14.61 -9.44 2.72
C TRP A 367 -15.71 -8.38 2.64
N GLY A 368 -15.84 -7.68 1.51
CA GLY A 368 -16.93 -6.72 1.32
C GLY A 368 -18.30 -7.37 1.21
N MET A 369 -18.41 -8.55 0.58
CA MET A 369 -19.67 -9.32 0.55
C MET A 369 -20.11 -9.73 1.96
N LEU A 370 -19.16 -10.11 2.82
CA LEU A 370 -19.43 -10.36 4.23
C LEU A 370 -19.97 -9.10 4.92
N THR A 371 -19.38 -7.93 4.67
CA THR A 371 -19.87 -6.66 5.21
C THR A 371 -21.29 -6.33 4.72
N ILE A 372 -21.60 -6.57 3.44
CA ILE A 372 -22.97 -6.42 2.90
C ILE A 372 -23.95 -7.30 3.68
N TYR A 373 -23.62 -8.58 3.83
CA TYR A 373 -24.46 -9.54 4.56
C TYR A 373 -24.73 -9.09 5.99
N LEU A 374 -23.71 -8.56 6.69
CA LEU A 374 -23.86 -8.05 8.05
C LEU A 374 -24.78 -6.82 8.13
N PHE A 375 -24.67 -5.89 7.19
CA PHE A 375 -25.55 -4.72 7.15
C PHE A 375 -26.99 -5.07 6.80
N GLN A 376 -27.23 -6.06 5.94
CA GLN A 376 -28.58 -6.53 5.62
C GLN A 376 -29.27 -7.25 6.78
N TRP A 377 -28.53 -7.58 7.83
CA TRP A 377 -29.06 -8.22 9.04
C TRP A 377 -29.55 -7.21 10.09
N LEU A 378 -29.23 -5.93 9.90
CA LEU A 378 -29.80 -4.79 10.64
C LEU A 378 -31.04 -4.28 9.89
#